data_AF-A0A968IU85-F1
#
_entry.id   AF-A0A968IU85-F1
#
_cell.length_a   1.000
_cell.length_b   1.000
_cell.length_c   1.000
_cell.angle_alpha   90.00
_cell.angle_beta   90.00
_cell.angle_gamma   90.00
#
_symmetry.space_group_name_H-M   'P 1'
#
loop_
_entity.id
_entity.type
_entity.pdbx_description
1 polymer ?
#
loop_
_entity_poly.entity_id
_entity_poly.type
_entity_poly.pdbx_seq_one_letter_code
_entity_poly.pdbx_strand_id
1 'polypeptide(L)'
;MVNDSNELVSNNSEAENDIYINRQEPTAQLDSRIVREAEELAARGMAMKDLIKIQLASQMSFDDLSPDLQEKVNIAREVANPKWTPAAIAEQLLAQHRSQKAQMEG
;
A
#
# COMPACT_ATOMS: atom_id res chain seq x y z
N MET A 1 -73.06 -8.59 35.13
CA MET A 1 -72.28 -7.45 34.59
C MET A 1 -71.13 -7.21 35.54
N VAL A 2 -69.98 -6.89 34.96
CA VAL A 2 -68.62 -6.95 35.51
C VAL A 2 -68.49 -6.11 36.79
N ASN A 3 -67.88 -6.68 37.82
CA ASN A 3 -67.56 -5.99 39.08
C ASN A 3 -66.05 -5.73 39.07
N ASP A 4 -65.67 -4.48 38.84
CA ASP A 4 -64.27 -4.02 38.84
C ASP A 4 -63.73 -4.01 40.27
N SER A 5 -62.71 -4.82 40.54
CA SER A 5 -61.87 -4.68 41.74
C SER A 5 -60.46 -5.06 41.35
N ASN A 6 -59.68 -4.01 41.07
CA ASN A 6 -58.25 -4.06 40.80
C ASN A 6 -57.54 -4.33 42.14
N GLU A 7 -57.24 -5.59 42.41
CA GLU A 7 -56.50 -6.01 43.60
C GLU A 7 -55.01 -5.73 43.37
N LEU A 8 -54.54 -4.60 43.92
CA LEU A 8 -53.11 -4.28 43.98
C LEU A 8 -52.43 -5.27 44.94
N VAL A 9 -51.80 -6.30 44.39
CA VAL A 9 -50.89 -7.16 45.15
C VAL A 9 -49.60 -6.38 45.38
N SER A 10 -49.50 -5.82 46.58
CA SER A 10 -48.27 -5.27 47.13
C SER A 10 -47.44 -6.42 47.69
N ASN A 11 -46.35 -6.77 47.00
CA ASN A 11 -45.31 -7.63 47.57
C ASN A 11 -44.06 -6.80 47.84
N ASN A 12 -43.83 -6.66 49.14
CA ASN A 12 -42.74 -6.05 49.85
C ASN A 12 -41.35 -6.25 49.23
N SER A 13 -40.59 -5.15 49.25
CA SER A 13 -39.20 -5.06 49.70
C SER A 13 -38.21 -6.07 49.12
N GLU A 14 -37.38 -5.64 48.17
CA GLU A 14 -35.93 -5.91 48.23
C GLU A 14 -35.19 -5.08 47.17
N ALA A 15 -34.33 -4.19 47.69
CA ALA A 15 -33.22 -3.52 47.05
C ALA A 15 -33.48 -2.88 45.67
N GLU A 16 -33.42 -1.55 45.66
CA GLU A 16 -32.76 -0.81 44.59
C GLU A 16 -31.37 -1.43 44.37
N ASN A 17 -31.31 -2.52 43.60
CA ASN A 17 -30.08 -2.98 43.00
C ASN A 17 -29.82 -1.99 41.87
N ASP A 18 -29.27 -0.86 42.27
CA ASP A 18 -28.51 0.02 41.43
C ASP A 18 -27.46 -0.89 40.74
N ILE A 19 -27.79 -1.38 39.54
CA ILE A 19 -26.89 -2.21 38.74
C ILE A 19 -25.82 -1.24 38.23
N TYR A 20 -24.93 -0.82 39.13
CA TYR A 20 -23.67 -0.19 38.78
C TYR A 20 -22.87 -1.24 38.02
N ILE A 21 -23.08 -1.30 36.71
CA ILE A 21 -22.07 -1.85 35.83
C ILE A 21 -20.88 -0.91 35.98
N ASN A 22 -19.95 -1.27 36.87
CA ASN A 22 -18.62 -0.68 36.89
C ASN A 22 -18.09 -0.82 35.48
N ARG A 23 -18.13 0.27 34.71
CA ARG A 23 -17.66 0.33 33.33
C ARG A 23 -16.14 0.16 33.42
N GLN A 24 -15.69 -1.09 33.43
CA GLN A 24 -14.28 -1.41 33.33
C GLN A 24 -13.81 -0.84 31.99
N GLU A 25 -12.77 -0.02 32.03
CA GLU A 25 -12.15 0.49 30.81
C GLU A 25 -11.81 -0.70 29.91
N PRO A 26 -12.05 -0.62 28.58
CA PRO A 26 -11.83 -1.75 27.67
C PRO A 26 -10.41 -2.33 27.70
N THR A 27 -9.47 -1.54 28.21
CA THR A 27 -8.05 -1.86 28.34
C THR A 27 -7.65 -2.36 29.72
N ALA A 28 -8.56 -2.35 30.71
CA ALA A 28 -8.27 -2.65 32.12
C ALA A 28 -7.78 -4.09 32.35
N GLN A 29 -7.99 -5.00 31.40
CA GLN A 29 -7.55 -6.39 31.46
C GLN A 29 -6.49 -6.73 30.40
N LEU A 30 -6.01 -5.75 29.63
CA LEU A 30 -5.00 -6.00 28.61
C LEU A 30 -3.62 -6.15 29.24
N ASP A 31 -3.00 -7.31 28.99
CA ASP A 31 -1.65 -7.63 29.43
C ASP A 31 -0.62 -6.74 28.74
N SER A 32 0.41 -6.30 29.48
CA SER A 32 1.53 -5.53 28.93
C SER A 32 2.30 -6.27 27.82
N ARG A 33 2.17 -7.60 27.74
CA ARG A 33 2.70 -8.44 26.65
C ARG A 33 2.06 -8.16 25.29
N ILE A 34 0.84 -7.59 25.24
CA ILE A 34 0.12 -7.35 23.98
C ILE A 34 0.87 -6.38 23.05
N VAL A 35 1.59 -5.41 23.62
CA VAL A 35 2.39 -4.47 22.85
C VAL A 35 3.57 -5.18 22.19
N ARG A 36 4.27 -6.04 22.94
CA ARG A 36 5.39 -6.83 22.40
C ARG A 36 4.93 -7.78 21.29
N GLU A 37 3.79 -8.46 21.48
CA GLU A 37 3.22 -9.34 20.46
C GLU A 37 2.81 -8.58 19.19
N ALA A 38 2.24 -7.38 19.34
CA ALA A 38 1.92 -6.50 18.23
C ALA A 38 3.17 -6.01 17.49
N GLU A 39 4.25 -5.67 18.21
CA GLU A 39 5.55 -5.32 17.64
C GLU A 39 6.15 -6.47 16.84
N GLU A 40 6.11 -7.69 17.37
CA GLU A 40 6.59 -8.89 16.68
C GLU A 40 5.79 -9.17 15.40
N LEU A 41 4.47 -9.02 15.45
CA LEU A 41 3.61 -9.15 14.28
C LEU A 41 3.93 -8.08 13.24
N ALA A 42 4.14 -6.83 13.66
CA ALA A 42 4.53 -5.75 12.78
C ALA A 42 5.89 -6.01 12.13
N ALA A 43 6.89 -6.45 12.90
CA ALA A 43 8.23 -6.78 12.41
C ALA A 43 8.19 -7.92 11.39
N ARG A 44 7.44 -8.99 11.66
CA ARG A 44 7.21 -10.08 10.70
C ARG A 44 6.50 -9.58 9.45
N GLY A 45 5.49 -8.73 9.63
CA GLY A 45 4.75 -8.10 8.53
C GLY A 45 5.68 -7.30 7.62
N MET A 46 6.56 -6.48 8.17
CA MET A 46 7.54 -5.70 7.40
C MET A 46 8.52 -6.62 6.65
N ALA A 47 9.10 -7.60 7.34
CA ALA A 47 10.08 -8.50 6.73
C ALA A 47 9.48 -9.41 5.64
N MET A 48 8.35 -10.06 5.93
CA MET A 48 7.76 -11.05 5.01
C MET A 48 6.98 -10.41 3.87
N LYS A 49 6.25 -9.32 4.12
CA LYS A 49 5.44 -8.67 3.08
C LYS A 49 6.31 -8.24 1.90
N ASP A 50 7.51 -7.75 2.17
CA ASP A 50 8.41 -7.32 1.10
C ASP A 50 9.05 -8.51 0.37
N LEU A 51 9.40 -9.60 1.07
CA LEU A 51 9.84 -10.84 0.40
C LEU A 51 8.77 -11.43 -0.52
N ILE A 52 7.50 -11.42 -0.09
CA ILE A 52 6.39 -11.89 -0.93
C ILE A 52 6.22 -11.00 -2.15
N LYS A 53 6.25 -9.67 -1.99
CA LYS A 53 6.19 -8.73 -3.12
C LYS A 53 7.35 -8.93 -4.09
N ILE A 54 8.57 -9.12 -3.58
CA ILE A 54 9.75 -9.38 -4.41
C ILE A 54 9.57 -10.67 -5.19
N GLN A 55 9.14 -11.75 -4.53
CA GLN A 55 8.93 -13.04 -5.19
C GLN A 55 7.82 -12.95 -6.25
N LEU A 56 6.71 -12.26 -5.96
CA LEU A 56 5.64 -12.03 -6.92
C LEU A 56 6.14 -11.21 -8.12
N ALA A 57 6.81 -10.09 -7.86
CA ALA A 57 7.36 -9.23 -8.90
C ALA A 57 8.36 -9.96 -9.80
N SER A 58 9.15 -10.89 -9.26
CA SER A 58 10.10 -11.69 -10.05
C SER A 58 9.44 -12.63 -11.07
N GLN A 59 8.15 -12.90 -10.91
CA GLN A 59 7.36 -13.76 -11.80
C GLN A 59 6.47 -12.97 -12.77
N MET A 60 6.34 -11.65 -12.57
CA MET A 60 5.51 -10.79 -13.41
C MET A 60 6.22 -10.48 -14.73
N SER A 61 5.47 -10.58 -15.82
CA SER A 61 5.84 -10.08 -17.13
C SER A 61 5.40 -8.62 -17.30
N PHE A 62 5.76 -8.01 -18.43
CA PHE A 62 5.32 -6.66 -18.77
C PHE A 62 3.79 -6.56 -18.86
N ASP A 63 3.11 -7.59 -19.36
CA ASP A 63 1.67 -7.59 -19.58
C ASP A 63 0.87 -7.70 -18.28
N ASP A 64 1.51 -8.19 -17.20
CA ASP A 64 0.92 -8.28 -15.86
C ASP A 64 0.93 -6.92 -15.12
N LEU A 65 1.61 -5.92 -15.66
CA LEU A 65 1.67 -4.58 -15.08
C LEU A 65 0.38 -3.79 -15.39
N SER A 66 -0.04 -2.92 -14.46
CA SER A 66 -1.09 -1.93 -14.73
C SER A 66 -0.70 -0.99 -15.88
N PRO A 67 -1.66 -0.43 -16.64
CA PRO A 67 -1.38 0.40 -17.81
C PRO A 67 -0.44 1.59 -17.53
N ASP A 68 -0.57 2.24 -16.38
CA ASP A 68 0.28 3.36 -15.97
C ASP A 68 1.74 2.93 -15.69
N LEU A 69 1.95 1.71 -15.22
CA LEU A 69 3.28 1.13 -14.99
C LEU A 69 3.91 0.64 -16.29
N GLN A 70 3.11 0.07 -17.21
CA GLN A 70 3.54 -0.28 -18.56
C GLN A 70 4.07 0.96 -19.31
N GLU A 71 3.35 2.08 -19.24
CA GLU A 71 3.75 3.35 -19.85
C GLU A 71 5.10 3.84 -19.31
N LYS A 72 5.31 3.81 -17.98
CA LYS A 72 6.60 4.18 -17.36
C LYS A 72 7.75 3.30 -17.85
N VAL A 73 7.54 2.00 -17.98
CA VAL A 73 8.56 1.07 -18.51
C VAL A 73 8.86 1.39 -19.98
N ASN A 74 7.86 1.71 -20.79
CA ASN A 74 8.06 2.09 -22.19
C ASN A 74 8.86 3.38 -22.33
N ILE A 75 8.52 4.42 -21.56
CA ILE A 75 9.29 5.67 -21.53
C ILE A 75 10.75 5.39 -21.14
N ALA A 76 10.99 4.58 -20.10
CA ALA A 76 12.34 4.23 -19.69
C ALA A 76 13.10 3.46 -20.79
N ARG A 77 12.44 2.55 -21.52
CA ARG A 77 13.02 1.84 -22.66
C ARG A 77 13.35 2.77 -23.82
N GLU A 78 12.48 3.73 -24.13
CA GLU A 78 12.73 4.72 -25.18
C GLU A 78 13.89 5.66 -24.83
N VAL A 79 14.06 6.00 -23.56
CA VAL A 79 15.19 6.82 -23.09
C VAL A 79 16.49 5.99 -23.07
N ALA A 80 16.41 4.72 -22.64
CA ALA A 80 17.56 3.84 -22.57
C ALA A 80 18.02 3.33 -23.95
N ASN A 81 17.14 3.35 -24.96
CA ASN A 81 17.51 3.03 -26.33
C ASN A 81 18.06 4.29 -27.00
N PRO A 82 19.37 4.41 -27.23
CA PRO A 82 19.92 5.62 -27.81
C PRO A 82 19.31 5.84 -29.19
N LYS A 83 18.55 6.93 -29.34
CA LYS A 83 17.92 7.35 -30.62
C LYS A 83 18.94 7.54 -31.74
N TRP A 84 20.23 7.61 -31.40
CA TRP A 84 21.34 7.63 -32.33
C TRP A 84 22.22 6.40 -32.13
N THR A 85 22.37 5.60 -33.19
CA THR A 85 23.39 4.57 -33.23
C THR A 85 24.77 5.23 -33.36
N PRO A 86 25.86 4.60 -32.89
CA PRO A 86 27.22 5.09 -33.15
C PRO A 86 27.49 5.34 -34.64
N ALA A 87 26.86 4.56 -35.53
CA ALA A 87 26.93 4.76 -36.98
C ALA A 87 26.31 6.09 -37.41
N ALA A 88 25.12 6.44 -36.92
CA ALA A 88 24.48 7.72 -37.23
C ALA A 88 25.31 8.93 -36.75
N ILE A 89 25.96 8.80 -35.59
CA ILE A 89 26.87 9.83 -35.07
C ILE A 89 28.11 9.97 -35.97
N ALA A 90 28.71 8.85 -36.38
CA ALA A 90 29.88 8.84 -37.26
C ALA A 90 29.57 9.44 -38.64
N GLU A 91 28.40 9.13 -39.22
CA GLU A 91 27.93 9.71 -40.49
C GLU A 91 27.77 11.23 -40.39
N GLN A 92 27.16 11.72 -39.31
CA GLN A 92 26.96 13.15 -39.09
C GLN A 92 28.30 13.89 -38.91
N LEU A 93 29.23 13.32 -38.13
CA LEU A 93 30.57 13.88 -37.95
C LEU A 93 31.35 13.92 -39.27
N LEU A 94 31.28 12.84 -40.07
CA LEU A 94 31.96 12.77 -41.36
C LEU A 94 31.38 13.77 -42.36
N ALA A 95 30.06 13.93 -42.39
CA ALA A 95 29.39 14.93 -43.22
C ALA A 95 29.83 16.36 -42.83
N GLN A 96 29.87 16.67 -41.53
CA GLN A 96 30.31 17.97 -41.03
C GLN A 96 31.77 18.26 -41.43
N HIS A 97 32.67 17.29 -41.27
CA HIS A 97 34.07 17.45 -41.65
C HIS A 97 34.25 17.69 -43.17
N ARG A 98 33.50 16.97 -44.01
CA ARG A 98 33.51 17.18 -45.47
C ARG A 98 33.03 18.59 -45.85
N SER A 99 31.95 19.06 -45.23
CA SER A 99 31.43 20.41 -45.45
C SER A 99 32.43 21.50 -45.04
N GLN A 100 33.14 21.31 -43.93
CA GLN A 100 34.19 22.25 -43.49
C GLN A 100 35.36 22.28 -44.47
N LYS A 101 35.80 21.12 -44.98
CA LYS A 101 36.86 21.08 -46.02
C LYS A 101 36.45 21.80 -47.29
N ALA A 102 35.24 21.56 -47.79
CA ALA A 102 34.75 22.21 -49.00
C ALA A 102 34.67 23.74 -48.89
N GLN A 103 34.44 24.29 -47.69
CA GLN A 103 34.43 25.73 -47.43
C GLN A 103 35.82 26.37 -47.35
N MET A 104 36.88 25.59 -47.07
CA MET A 104 38.26 26.09 -47.01
C MET A 104 38.99 26.00 -48.35
N GLU A 105 38.52 25.15 -49.26
CA GLU A 105 39.11 24.91 -50.58
C GLU A 105 38.43 25.69 -51.72
N GLY A 106 37.36 26.44 -51.43
CA GLY A 106 36.66 27.33 -52.37
C GLY A 106 36.93 28.80 -52.08
#